data_AF-A0A4U1YRZ1-F1
#
_entry.id   AF-A0A4U1YRZ1-F1
#
_cell.length_a   1.000
_cell.length_b   1.000
_cell.length_c   1.000
_cell.angle_alpha   90.00
_cell.angle_beta   90.00
_cell.angle_gamma   90.00
#
_symmetry.space_group_name_H-M   'P 1'
#
loop_
_entity.id
_entity.type
_entity.pdbx_description
1 polymer ?
#
loop_
_entity_poly.entity_id
_entity_poly.type
_entity_poly.pdbx_seq_one_letter_code
_entity_poly.pdbx_strand_id
1 'polypeptide(L)'
;DKDKDKETTLATFSQDDIINQTYYVLFDDAGSTTTPDVTMVKMTFNDDGTMVIVEGSETFTDKTWDLIEGSLSISGIYDDGRDWNVTPAVGNDSMILLVNKTENPYIAHVMVKNEDLANSLYQKWNSRQ
;
A
#
# COMPACT_ATOMS: atom_id res chain seq x y z
N ASP A 1 33.17 8.29 0.06
CA ASP A 1 33.05 7.72 1.42
C ASP A 1 32.49 8.74 2.38
N LYS A 2 31.23 8.70 2.82
CA LYS A 2 30.18 7.68 2.74
C LYS A 2 28.87 8.46 2.66
N ASP A 3 28.10 8.30 1.59
CA ASP A 3 26.67 8.57 1.66
C ASP A 3 26.11 7.56 2.64
N LYS A 4 25.84 8.02 3.86
CA LYS A 4 25.02 7.26 4.78
C LYS A 4 23.62 7.33 4.19
N ASP A 5 23.21 6.23 3.55
CA ASP A 5 21.81 5.90 3.35
C ASP A 5 21.08 6.28 4.64
N LYS A 6 20.24 7.32 4.56
CA LYS A 6 19.36 7.68 5.66
C LYS A 6 18.42 6.51 5.80
N GLU A 7 18.61 5.75 6.87
CA GLU A 7 17.68 4.73 7.30
C GLU A 7 16.38 5.45 7.72
N THR A 8 15.52 5.73 6.75
CA THR A 8 14.24 6.40 6.98
C THR A 8 13.34 5.41 7.70
N THR A 9 13.34 5.46 9.03
CA THR A 9 12.33 4.77 9.84
C THR A 9 11.03 5.53 9.64
N LEU A 10 10.20 5.08 8.71
CA LEU A 10 8.92 5.72 8.41
C LEU A 10 7.96 5.54 9.59
N ALA A 11 7.81 6.58 10.40
CA ALA A 11 6.75 6.68 11.42
C ALA A 11 5.44 7.26 10.84
N THR A 12 5.54 8.00 9.73
CA THR A 12 4.47 8.74 9.06
C THR A 12 4.85 8.98 7.60
N PHE A 13 3.88 9.10 6.71
CA PHE A 13 4.08 9.60 5.34
C PHE A 13 4.17 11.13 5.30
N SER A 14 4.99 11.63 4.38
CA SER A 14 4.97 13.01 3.88
C SER A 14 4.38 13.06 2.47
N GLN A 15 4.04 14.27 1.98
CA GLN A 15 3.56 14.42 0.61
C GLN A 15 4.58 13.95 -0.44
N ASP A 16 5.87 14.21 -0.22
CA ASP A 16 6.95 13.81 -1.14
C ASP A 16 7.08 12.28 -1.26
N ASP A 17 6.65 11.55 -0.23
CA ASP A 17 6.63 10.09 -0.25
C ASP A 17 5.51 9.53 -1.14
N ILE A 18 4.46 10.31 -1.43
CA ILE A 18 3.24 9.83 -2.09
C ILE A 18 3.02 10.47 -3.46
N ILE A 19 3.18 11.78 -3.58
CA ILE A 19 2.85 12.53 -4.80
C ILE A 19 3.65 12.02 -6.00
N ASN A 20 2.94 11.78 -7.11
CA ASN A 20 3.49 11.31 -8.38
C ASN A 20 4.26 9.97 -8.24
N GLN A 21 4.02 9.22 -7.16
CA GLN A 21 4.60 7.90 -6.96
C GLN A 21 3.64 6.82 -7.44
N THR A 22 4.23 5.71 -7.86
CA THR A 22 3.53 4.44 -8.10
C THR A 22 3.97 3.44 -7.05
N TYR A 23 2.99 2.75 -6.48
CA TYR A 23 3.21 1.69 -5.52
C TYR A 23 2.42 0.45 -5.91
N TYR A 24 3.01 -0.71 -5.66
CA TYR A 24 2.38 -2.01 -5.72
C TYR A 24 2.07 -2.42 -4.28
N VAL A 25 0.79 -2.53 -3.94
CA VAL A 25 0.32 -2.90 -2.60
C VAL A 25 -0.09 -4.36 -2.63
N LEU A 26 0.50 -5.16 -1.75
CA LEU A 26 0.20 -6.57 -1.56
C LEU A 26 -0.45 -6.78 -0.19
N PHE A 27 -1.50 -7.59 -0.13
CA PHE A 27 -2.19 -7.93 1.12
C PHE A 27 -2.85 -9.30 1.04
N ASP A 28 -3.19 -9.85 2.20
CA ASP A 28 -3.96 -11.09 2.30
C ASP A 28 -5.46 -10.78 2.24
N ASP A 29 -6.10 -11.26 1.19
CA ASP A 29 -7.54 -11.12 0.91
C ASP A 29 -8.32 -12.41 1.21
N ALA A 30 -7.69 -13.37 1.90
CA ALA A 30 -8.32 -14.63 2.31
C ALA A 30 -9.50 -14.45 3.27
N GLY A 31 -9.74 -13.23 3.78
CA GLY A 31 -10.73 -12.91 4.79
C GLY A 31 -10.49 -13.70 6.08
N SER A 32 -11.37 -14.68 6.37
CA SER A 32 -11.32 -15.48 7.60
C SER A 32 -10.80 -16.90 7.39
N THR A 33 -10.24 -17.23 6.23
CA THR A 33 -9.72 -18.58 5.97
C THR A 33 -8.28 -18.74 6.49
N THR A 34 -7.81 -19.98 6.59
CA THR A 34 -6.43 -20.29 7.01
C THR A 34 -5.45 -20.35 5.84
N THR A 35 -5.96 -20.26 4.61
CA THR A 35 -5.15 -20.27 3.39
C THR A 35 -5.04 -18.83 2.91
N PRO A 36 -3.82 -18.23 2.88
CA PRO A 36 -3.67 -16.87 2.38
C PRO A 36 -4.17 -16.76 0.94
N ASP A 37 -4.70 -15.61 0.55
CA ASP A 37 -5.11 -15.28 -0.82
C ASP A 37 -4.50 -13.92 -1.13
N VAL A 38 -3.32 -13.91 -1.76
CA VAL A 38 -2.59 -12.66 -1.92
C VAL A 38 -3.15 -11.87 -3.09
N THR A 39 -3.58 -10.65 -2.81
CA THR A 39 -3.96 -9.67 -3.82
C THR A 39 -2.80 -8.69 -4.03
N MET A 40 -2.60 -8.25 -5.27
CA MET A 40 -1.67 -7.18 -5.61
C MET A 40 -2.38 -6.12 -6.45
N VAL A 41 -2.34 -4.87 -5.99
CA VAL A 41 -2.89 -3.71 -6.68
C VAL A 41 -1.80 -2.70 -6.99
N LYS A 42 -1.86 -2.09 -8.17
CA LYS A 42 -0.98 -0.99 -8.55
C LYS A 42 -1.70 0.34 -8.32
N MET A 43 -1.15 1.19 -7.48
CA MET A 43 -1.68 2.50 -7.14
C MET A 43 -0.74 3.60 -7.63
N THR A 44 -1.24 4.51 -8.46
CA THR A 44 -0.52 5.71 -8.92
C THR A 44 -1.19 6.94 -8.33
N PHE A 45 -0.45 7.71 -7.53
CA PHE A 45 -0.94 8.89 -6.82
C PHE A 45 -0.59 10.15 -7.60
N ASN A 46 -1.59 10.99 -7.93
CA ASN A 46 -1.39 12.26 -8.62
C ASN A 46 -1.28 13.41 -7.63
N ASP A 47 -0.64 14.52 -8.03
CA ASP A 47 -0.46 15.71 -7.19
C ASP A 47 -1.75 16.52 -6.93
N ASP A 48 -2.82 16.26 -7.68
CA ASP A 48 -4.13 16.87 -7.52
C ASP A 48 -5.05 16.15 -6.52
N GLY A 49 -4.54 15.14 -5.81
CA GLY A 49 -5.29 14.34 -4.84
C GLY A 49 -6.09 13.18 -5.46
N THR A 50 -6.07 13.03 -6.79
CA THR A 50 -6.64 11.86 -7.46
C THR A 50 -5.65 10.70 -7.54
N MET A 51 -6.13 9.51 -7.86
CA MET A 51 -5.28 8.35 -8.09
C MET A 51 -5.85 7.40 -9.14
N VAL A 52 -4.96 6.55 -9.67
CA VAL A 52 -5.32 5.42 -10.54
C VAL A 52 -4.99 4.12 -9.81
N ILE A 53 -5.95 3.21 -9.73
CA ILE A 53 -5.76 1.86 -9.20
C ILE A 53 -5.94 0.87 -10.34
N VAL A 54 -5.00 -0.06 -10.49
CA VAL A 54 -5.12 -1.20 -11.40
C VAL A 54 -5.06 -2.49 -10.59
N GLU A 55 -6.10 -3.30 -10.74
CA GLU A 55 -6.25 -4.62 -10.12
C GLU A 55 -6.61 -5.63 -11.21
N GLY A 56 -5.70 -6.55 -11.51
CA GLY A 56 -5.87 -7.46 -12.65
C GLY A 56 -6.13 -6.71 -13.96
N SER A 57 -7.33 -6.87 -14.54
CA SER A 57 -7.77 -6.18 -15.76
C SER A 57 -8.61 -4.93 -15.50
N GLU A 58 -8.93 -4.62 -14.25
CA GLU A 58 -9.78 -3.49 -13.88
C GLU A 58 -8.92 -2.25 -13.61
N THR A 59 -9.47 -1.08 -13.91
CA THR A 59 -8.82 0.21 -13.67
C THR A 59 -9.83 1.18 -13.08
N PHE A 60 -9.49 1.74 -11.92
CA PHE A 60 -10.30 2.69 -11.18
C PHE A 60 -9.61 4.05 -11.17
N THR A 61 -10.36 5.11 -11.49
CA THR A 61 -9.85 6.49 -11.58
C THR A 61 -10.71 7.49 -10.83
N ASP A 62 -11.68 7.00 -10.06
CA ASP A 62 -12.66 7.78 -9.28
C ASP A 62 -12.28 7.89 -7.80
N LYS A 63 -11.09 7.37 -7.43
CA LYS A 63 -10.59 7.34 -6.06
C LYS A 63 -9.73 8.57 -5.77
N THR A 64 -9.72 9.00 -4.52
CA THR A 64 -8.91 10.12 -4.03
C THR A 64 -8.13 9.72 -2.80
N TRP A 65 -7.05 10.47 -2.53
CA TRP A 65 -6.16 10.22 -1.41
C TRP A 65 -5.87 11.52 -0.64
N ASP A 66 -5.59 11.38 0.65
CA ASP A 66 -5.10 12.45 1.52
C ASP A 66 -4.14 11.90 2.57
N LEU A 67 -3.37 12.80 3.20
CA LEU A 67 -2.53 12.49 4.35
C LEU A 67 -3.09 13.14 5.61
N ILE A 68 -3.64 12.31 6.50
CA ILE A 68 -4.21 12.74 7.78
C ILE A 68 -3.23 12.36 8.89
N GLU A 69 -2.59 13.36 9.50
CA GLU A 69 -1.60 13.16 10.57
C GLU A 69 -0.49 12.15 10.19
N GLY A 70 -0.10 12.14 8.92
CA GLY A 70 0.92 11.23 8.39
C GLY A 70 0.45 9.81 8.10
N SER A 71 -0.85 9.53 8.20
CA SER A 71 -1.47 8.30 7.70
C SER A 71 -2.05 8.55 6.30
N LEU A 72 -1.97 7.55 5.45
CA LEU A 72 -2.60 7.57 4.13
C LEU A 72 -4.07 7.21 4.28
N SER A 73 -4.95 8.11 3.84
CA SER A 73 -6.39 7.87 3.72
C SER A 73 -6.75 7.79 2.25
N ILE A 74 -7.39 6.70 1.84
CA ILE A 74 -7.89 6.51 0.47
C ILE A 74 -9.40 6.32 0.48
N SER A 75 -10.11 7.19 -0.22
CA SER A 75 -11.56 7.18 -0.28
C SER A 75 -12.10 6.20 -1.33
N GLY A 76 -13.23 5.56 -1.04
CA GLY A 76 -13.97 4.76 -2.02
C GLY A 76 -13.40 3.37 -2.27
N ILE A 77 -12.46 2.91 -1.43
CA ILE A 77 -11.95 1.54 -1.46
C ILE A 77 -12.99 0.55 -0.92
N TYR A 78 -13.64 0.89 0.20
CA TYR A 78 -14.66 0.04 0.80
C TYR A 78 -16.07 0.41 0.33
N ASP A 79 -16.89 -0.61 0.05
CA ASP A 79 -18.29 -0.46 -0.37
C ASP A 79 -19.17 0.24 0.67
N ASP A 80 -18.78 0.20 1.95
CA ASP A 80 -19.49 0.85 3.04
C ASP A 80 -19.21 2.36 3.15
N GLY A 81 -18.41 2.91 2.24
CA GLY A 81 -18.06 4.32 2.15
C GLY A 81 -17.01 4.77 3.16
N ARG A 82 -16.42 3.87 3.96
CA ARG A 82 -15.27 4.20 4.79
C ARG A 82 -14.02 4.35 3.93
N ASP A 83 -13.12 5.20 4.40
CA ASP A 83 -11.79 5.34 3.81
C ASP A 83 -10.88 4.20 4.29
N TRP A 84 -10.02 3.72 3.38
CA TRP A 84 -8.90 2.86 3.73
C TRP A 84 -7.80 3.70 4.37
N ASN A 85 -7.62 3.53 5.68
CA ASN A 85 -6.70 4.31 6.50
C ASN A 85 -5.52 3.44 6.94
N VAL A 86 -4.33 3.78 6.48
CA VAL A 86 -3.11 3.02 6.78
C VAL A 86 -1.95 3.90 7.25
N THR A 87 -1.21 3.41 8.23
CA THR A 87 0.00 4.06 8.74
C THR A 87 1.22 3.17 8.48
N PRO A 88 2.38 3.74 8.12
CA PRO A 88 3.65 3.02 8.15
C PRO A 88 3.92 2.42 9.54
N ALA A 89 4.19 1.12 9.58
CA ALA A 89 4.65 0.44 10.79
C ALA A 89 6.18 0.32 10.80
N VAL A 90 6.76 -0.06 9.65
CA VAL A 90 8.20 -0.16 9.43
C VAL A 90 8.46 -0.15 7.92
N GLY A 91 9.59 0.36 7.47
CA GLY A 91 9.93 0.33 6.05
C GLY A 91 11.14 1.15 5.70
N ASN A 92 11.35 1.29 4.40
CA ASN A 92 12.28 2.19 3.75
C ASN A 92 11.70 2.63 2.39
N ASP A 93 12.48 3.36 1.60
CA ASP A 93 12.05 3.87 0.28
C ASP A 93 11.62 2.77 -0.71
N SER A 94 12.06 1.53 -0.52
CA SER A 94 11.74 0.41 -1.42
C SER A 94 10.49 -0.36 -0.99
N MET A 95 10.33 -0.61 0.31
CA MET A 95 9.26 -1.45 0.86
C MET A 95 8.82 -0.94 2.23
N ILE A 96 7.50 -0.81 2.39
CA ILE A 96 6.86 -0.30 3.59
C ILE A 96 5.80 -1.30 4.04
N LEU A 97 5.88 -1.73 5.30
CA LEU A 97 4.80 -2.44 5.97
C LEU A 97 3.81 -1.43 6.54
N LEU A 98 2.56 -1.59 6.17
CA LEU A 98 1.46 -0.73 6.57
C LEU A 98 0.51 -1.48 7.50
N VAL A 99 -0.07 -0.73 8.43
CA VAL A 99 -1.12 -1.23 9.32
C VAL A 99 -2.37 -0.39 9.19
N ASN A 100 -3.51 -1.03 8.99
CA ASN A 100 -4.81 -0.40 9.14
C ASN A 100 -5.29 -0.60 10.59
N LYS A 101 -5.22 0.44 11.41
CA LYS A 101 -5.56 0.34 12.85
C LYS A 101 -7.06 0.19 13.12
N THR A 102 -7.90 0.39 12.09
CA THR A 102 -9.36 0.29 12.21
C THR A 102 -9.90 -1.11 11.92
N GLU A 103 -9.07 -1.98 11.31
CA GLU A 103 -9.41 -3.37 11.05
C GLU A 103 -9.08 -4.28 12.24
N ASN A 104 -9.93 -5.27 12.47
CA ASN A 104 -9.72 -6.31 13.47
C ASN A 104 -10.14 -7.69 12.90
N PRO A 105 -9.21 -8.65 12.71
CA PRO A 105 -7.77 -8.54 12.98
C PRO A 105 -7.07 -7.53 12.05
N TYR A 106 -5.88 -7.07 12.45
CA TYR A 106 -5.07 -6.19 11.61
C TYR A 106 -4.63 -6.93 10.33
N ILE A 107 -4.99 -6.37 9.17
CA ILE A 107 -4.45 -6.83 7.90
C ILE A 107 -3.15 -6.06 7.63
N ALA A 108 -2.05 -6.79 7.52
CA ALA A 108 -0.77 -6.21 7.13
C ALA A 108 -0.75 -6.01 5.62
N HIS A 109 -0.44 -4.80 5.18
CA HIS A 109 -0.29 -4.48 3.77
C HIS A 109 1.19 -4.17 3.48
N VAL A 110 1.71 -4.62 2.35
CA VAL A 110 3.08 -4.38 1.92
C VAL A 110 3.06 -3.46 0.71
N MET A 111 3.61 -2.27 0.84
CA MET A 111 3.64 -1.24 -0.20
C MET A 111 5.06 -1.15 -0.77
N VAL A 112 5.19 -1.31 -2.09
CA VAL A 112 6.48 -1.48 -2.78
C VAL A 112 6.56 -0.56 -4.00
N LYS A 113 7.65 0.19 -4.20
CA LYS A 113 7.81 1.04 -5.39
C LYS A 113 8.24 0.28 -6.64
N ASN A 114 9.09 -0.73 -6.48
CA ASN A 114 9.68 -1.48 -7.58
C ASN A 114 8.79 -2.66 -8.00
N GLU A 115 8.42 -2.69 -9.28
CA GLU A 115 7.54 -3.73 -9.85
C GLU A 115 8.15 -5.14 -9.80
N ASP A 116 9.44 -5.29 -10.07
CA ASP A 116 10.09 -6.61 -10.05
C ASP A 116 10.12 -7.20 -8.64
N LEU A 117 10.38 -6.37 -7.63
CA LEU A 117 10.31 -6.76 -6.23
C LEU A 117 8.88 -7.12 -5.83
N ALA A 118 7.89 -6.32 -6.21
CA ALA A 118 6.48 -6.61 -5.95
C ALA A 118 6.05 -7.95 -6.56
N ASN A 119 6.38 -8.19 -7.83
CA ASN A 119 6.12 -9.46 -8.50
C ASN A 119 6.84 -10.63 -7.81
N SER A 120 8.09 -10.45 -7.40
CA SER A 120 8.84 -11.49 -6.66
C SER A 120 8.16 -11.85 -5.34
N LEU A 121 7.68 -10.85 -4.59
CA LEU A 121 6.96 -11.04 -3.33
C LEU A 121 5.60 -11.72 -3.56
N TYR A 122 4.83 -11.27 -4.55
CA TYR A 122 3.54 -11.85 -4.93
C TYR A 122 3.66 -13.35 -5.27
N GLN A 123 4.62 -13.71 -6.13
CA GLN A 123 4.86 -15.11 -6.51
C GLN A 123 5.31 -15.95 -5.31
N LYS A 124 6.19 -15.40 -4.47
CA LYS A 124 6.69 -16.10 -3.28
C LYS A 124 5.58 -16.34 -2.26
N TRP A 125 4.66 -15.39 -2.09
CA TRP A 125 3.50 -15.54 -1.21
C TRP A 125 2.54 -16.60 -1.77
N ASN A 126 2.15 -16.51 -3.04
CA ASN A 126 1.29 -17.49 -3.70
C ASN A 126 1.86 -18.92 -3.67
N SER A 127 3.18 -19.09 -3.83
CA SER A 127 3.81 -20.42 -3.79
C SER A 127 3.76 -21.14 -2.43
N ARG A 128 3.26 -20.47 -1.39
CA ARG A 128 3.11 -21.01 -0.03
C ARG A 128 1.67 -21.43 0.30
N GLN A 129 0.73 -21.24 -0.64
CA GLN A 129 -0.60 -21.84 -0.60
C GLN A 129 -0.51 -23.35 -0.86
#